data_AF-A0AAP9UH53-F1
#
_entry.id   AF-A0AAP9UH53-F1
#
_cell.length_a   1.000
_cell.length_b   1.000
_cell.length_c   1.000
_cell.angle_alpha   90.00
_cell.angle_beta   90.00
_cell.angle_gamma   90.00
#
_symmetry.space_group_name_H-M   'P 1'
#
loop_
_entity.id
_entity.type
_entity.pdbx_description
1 polymer ?
#
loop_
_entity_poly.entity_id
_entity_poly.type
_entity_poly.pdbx_seq_one_letter_code
_entity_poly.pdbx_strand_id
1 'polypeptide(L)'
;MFISNLFIPVLMIIFGKIFSDYPPKTINGTYGYRTSMSKKNQDTWNFAHEYCGKLWWKIGWIMLLISILIQLLFNSNASYILTFILIVQSIVLLGSILPVEKALKKNFDKDGNRR
;
A
#
# COMPACT_ATOMS: atom_id res chain seq x y z
N MET A 1 0.97 0.53 -22.70
CA MET A 1 1.00 1.66 -21.75
C MET A 1 -0.30 1.84 -20.97
N PHE A 2 -1.49 1.62 -21.55
CA PHE A 2 -2.75 1.75 -20.81
C PHE A 2 -2.86 0.73 -19.66
N ILE A 3 -2.73 -0.56 -19.97
CA ILE A 3 -2.82 -1.65 -18.99
C ILE A 3 -1.74 -1.54 -17.90
N SER A 4 -0.52 -1.11 -18.25
CA SER A 4 0.58 -0.95 -17.29
C SER A 4 0.29 0.11 -16.22
N ASN A 5 -0.45 1.17 -16.56
CA ASN A 5 -0.87 2.21 -15.60
C ASN A 5 -1.97 1.76 -14.64
N LEU A 6 -2.62 0.64 -14.91
CA LEU A 6 -3.63 0.06 -14.02
C LEU A 6 -3.03 -1.02 -13.11
N PHE A 7 -1.80 -1.47 -13.39
CA PHE A 7 -1.18 -2.58 -12.67
C PHE A 7 -0.93 -2.26 -11.19
N ILE A 8 -0.26 -1.14 -10.88
CA ILE A 8 0.00 -0.73 -9.50
C ILE A 8 -1.30 -0.54 -8.70
N PRO A 9 -2.30 0.24 -9.15
CA PRO A 9 -3.52 0.42 -8.37
C PRO A 9 -4.31 -0.89 -8.19
N VAL A 10 -4.34 -1.77 -9.22
CA VAL A 10 -4.98 -3.09 -9.09
C VAL A 10 -4.24 -3.96 -8.05
N LEU A 11 -2.91 -3.99 -8.07
CA LEU A 11 -2.14 -4.70 -7.06
C LEU A 11 -2.40 -4.16 -5.65
N MET A 12 -2.45 -2.82 -5.49
CA MET A 12 -2.78 -2.21 -4.20
C MET A 12 -4.17 -2.61 -3.70
N ILE A 13 -5.17 -2.71 -4.59
CA ILE A 13 -6.51 -3.17 -4.22
C ILE A 13 -6.47 -4.64 -3.79
N ILE A 14 -5.88 -5.52 -4.60
CA ILE A 14 -5.84 -6.97 -4.32
C ILE A 14 -5.06 -7.25 -3.03
N PHE A 15 -3.81 -6.78 -2.94
CA PHE A 15 -2.99 -6.98 -1.74
C PHE A 15 -3.54 -6.21 -0.55
N GLY A 16 -4.15 -5.05 -0.76
CA GLY A 16 -4.83 -4.29 0.29
C GLY A 16 -5.94 -5.10 0.95
N LYS A 17 -6.78 -5.76 0.14
CA LYS A 17 -7.85 -6.64 0.64
C LYS A 17 -7.28 -7.86 1.36
N ILE A 18 -6.30 -8.52 0.75
CA ILE A 18 -5.66 -9.70 1.34
C ILE A 18 -5.02 -9.34 2.69
N PHE A 19 -4.26 -8.26 2.80
CA PHE A 19 -3.62 -7.87 4.05
C PHE A 19 -4.61 -7.40 5.12
N SER A 20 -5.75 -6.83 4.72
CA SER A 20 -6.80 -6.43 5.66
C SER A 20 -7.60 -7.61 6.19
N ASP A 21 -7.92 -8.61 5.36
CA ASP A 21 -8.79 -9.72 5.73
C ASP A 21 -8.00 -10.95 6.23
N TYR A 22 -6.81 -11.16 5.66
CA TYR A 22 -5.95 -12.33 5.87
C TYR A 22 -4.49 -11.89 6.07
N PRO A 23 -4.18 -11.15 7.16
CA PRO A 23 -2.80 -10.81 7.46
C PRO A 23 -1.95 -12.09 7.58
N PRO A 24 -0.66 -12.04 7.20
CA PRO A 24 0.22 -13.20 7.28
C PRO A 24 0.24 -13.75 8.71
N LYS A 25 -0.14 -15.02 8.89
CA LYS A 25 -0.41 -15.61 10.21
C LYS A 25 0.82 -15.70 11.11
N THR A 26 2.01 -15.72 10.53
CA THR A 26 3.27 -15.81 11.26
C THR A 26 4.22 -14.73 10.78
N ILE A 27 5.06 -14.26 11.69
CA ILE A 27 6.17 -13.36 11.39
C ILE A 27 7.19 -14.14 10.56
N ASN A 28 7.00 -14.17 9.23
CA ASN A 28 7.88 -14.91 8.33
C ASN A 28 8.86 -14.00 7.58
N GLY A 29 10.07 -14.52 7.38
CA GLY A 29 11.15 -13.89 6.62
C GLY A 29 10.99 -13.91 5.10
N THR A 30 9.87 -14.38 4.54
CA THR A 30 9.66 -14.51 3.08
C THR A 30 8.75 -13.44 2.45
N TYR A 31 7.61 -13.06 3.06
CA TYR A 31 6.77 -11.92 2.63
C TYR A 31 6.27 -11.03 3.79
N GLY A 32 5.72 -9.85 3.49
CA GLY A 32 5.04 -8.97 4.47
C GLY A 32 5.70 -7.62 4.77
N TYR A 33 5.06 -6.82 5.60
CA TYR A 33 5.52 -5.51 6.09
C TYR A 33 6.64 -5.72 7.12
N ARG A 34 7.88 -5.38 6.77
CA ARG A 34 9.10 -5.89 7.43
C ARG A 34 9.89 -4.87 8.24
N THR A 35 9.24 -3.86 8.74
CA THR A 35 9.92 -2.85 9.55
C THR A 35 10.26 -3.39 10.94
N SER A 36 11.27 -2.79 11.59
CA SER A 36 11.69 -3.22 12.93
C SER A 36 10.57 -3.15 13.96
N MET A 37 9.60 -2.25 13.80
CA MET A 37 8.43 -2.13 14.68
C MET A 37 7.38 -3.22 14.43
N SER A 38 7.07 -3.53 13.17
CA SER A 38 6.04 -4.53 12.84
C SER A 38 6.43 -5.95 13.25
N LYS A 39 7.72 -6.26 13.34
CA LYS A 39 8.23 -7.58 13.75
C LYS A 39 8.40 -7.78 15.26
N LYS A 40 8.01 -6.80 16.11
CA LYS A 40 8.24 -6.88 17.56
C LYS A 40 7.49 -8.04 18.21
N ASN A 41 6.22 -8.19 17.87
CA ASN A 41 5.40 -9.33 18.27
C ASN A 41 4.26 -9.55 17.26
N GLN A 42 3.43 -10.56 17.49
CA GLN A 42 2.34 -10.91 16.59
C GLN A 42 1.27 -9.81 16.51
N ASP A 43 1.07 -9.02 17.57
CA ASP A 43 0.08 -7.96 17.60
C ASP A 43 0.53 -6.75 16.75
N THR A 44 1.79 -6.32 16.88
CA THR A 44 2.38 -5.30 15.99
C THR A 44 2.39 -5.76 14.53
N TRP A 45 2.59 -7.05 14.29
CA TRP A 45 2.60 -7.63 12.96
C TRP A 45 1.22 -7.60 12.32
N ASN A 46 0.20 -8.06 13.06
CA ASN A 46 -1.19 -8.05 12.62
C ASN A 46 -1.67 -6.61 12.37
N PHE A 47 -1.41 -5.70 13.30
CA PHE A 47 -1.78 -4.29 13.16
C PHE A 47 -1.15 -3.64 11.93
N ALA A 48 0.15 -3.88 11.69
CA ALA A 48 0.83 -3.32 10.53
C ALA A 48 0.19 -3.75 9.21
N HIS A 49 -0.11 -5.05 9.07
CA HIS A 49 -0.72 -5.61 7.87
C HIS A 49 -2.17 -5.15 7.70
N GLU A 50 -2.95 -5.13 8.77
CA GLU A 50 -4.35 -4.67 8.72
C GLU A 50 -4.41 -3.18 8.33
N TYR A 51 -3.59 -2.34 8.95
CA TYR A 51 -3.54 -0.91 8.66
C TYR A 51 -3.03 -0.64 7.25
N CYS A 52 -1.94 -1.30 6.84
CA CYS A 52 -1.41 -1.22 5.48
C CYS A 52 -2.45 -1.69 4.46
N GLY A 53 -3.14 -2.79 4.74
CA GLY A 53 -4.18 -3.36 3.89
C GLY A 53 -5.34 -2.39 3.66
N LYS A 54 -5.87 -1.82 4.76
CA LYS A 54 -6.93 -0.79 4.69
C LYS A 54 -6.48 0.47 3.95
N LEU A 55 -5.22 0.88 4.13
CA LEU A 55 -4.65 2.03 3.45
C LEU A 55 -4.54 1.78 1.94
N TRP A 56 -3.97 0.64 1.54
CA TRP A 56 -3.81 0.23 0.15
C TRP A 56 -5.15 0.01 -0.55
N TRP A 57 -6.13 -0.58 0.13
CA TRP A 57 -7.48 -0.72 -0.42
C TRP A 57 -8.08 0.63 -0.80
N LYS A 58 -8.07 1.61 0.12
CA LYS A 58 -8.63 2.95 -0.13
C LYS A 58 -7.86 3.70 -1.22
N ILE A 59 -6.54 3.76 -1.09
CA ILE A 59 -5.68 4.51 -2.02
C ILE A 59 -5.69 3.87 -3.42
N GLY A 60 -5.66 2.54 -3.50
CA GLY A 60 -5.70 1.81 -4.76
C GLY A 60 -6.96 2.13 -5.57
N TRP A 61 -8.13 2.17 -4.94
CA TRP A 61 -9.38 2.57 -5.61
C TRP A 61 -9.35 4.02 -6.11
N ILE A 62 -8.88 4.96 -5.28
CA ILE A 62 -8.74 6.37 -5.66
C ILE A 62 -7.80 6.50 -6.87
N MET A 63 -6.64 5.85 -6.81
CA MET A 63 -5.65 5.88 -7.88
C MET A 63 -6.16 5.23 -9.17
N LEU A 64 -6.91 4.13 -9.06
CA LEU A 64 -7.50 3.45 -10.22
C LEU A 64 -8.46 4.38 -10.96
N LEU A 65 -9.38 5.01 -10.23
CA LEU A 65 -10.38 5.93 -10.81
C LEU A 65 -9.71 7.14 -11.47
N ILE A 66 -8.75 7.79 -10.79
CA ILE A 66 -8.02 8.93 -11.34
C ILE A 66 -7.24 8.52 -12.59
N SER A 67 -6.57 7.36 -12.56
CA SER A 67 -5.78 6.88 -13.71
C SER A 67 -6.65 6.57 -14.93
N ILE A 68 -7.85 6.01 -14.73
CA ILE A 68 -8.80 5.77 -15.82
C ILE A 68 -9.32 7.11 -16.38
N LEU A 69 -9.70 8.05 -15.52
CA LEU A 69 -10.20 9.37 -15.94
C LEU A 69 -9.18 10.13 -16.78
N ILE A 70 -7.92 10.19 -16.33
CA ILE A 70 -6.85 10.87 -17.08
C ILE A 70 -6.63 10.20 -18.44
N GLN A 71 -6.65 8.86 -18.50
CA GLN A 71 -6.45 8.15 -19.76
C GLN A 71 -7.64 8.27 -20.73
N LEU A 72 -8.85 8.54 -20.24
CA LEU A 72 -10.02 8.82 -21.08
C LEU A 72 -10.02 10.26 -21.60
N LEU A 73 -9.59 11.22 -20.77
CA LEU A 73 -9.55 12.64 -21.12
C LEU A 73 -8.37 12.99 -22.04
N PHE A 74 -7.23 12.31 -21.89
CA PHE A 74 -6.03 12.54 -22.67
C PHE A 74 -5.79 11.38 -23.64
N ASN A 75 -5.67 11.70 -24.93
CA ASN A 75 -5.41 10.71 -25.97
C ASN A 75 -4.09 9.97 -25.70
N SER A 76 -4.04 8.67 -26.02
CA SER A 76 -2.95 7.73 -25.68
C SER A 76 -1.55 8.10 -26.20
N ASN A 77 -1.46 9.14 -27.04
CA ASN A 77 -0.22 9.66 -27.60
C ASN A 77 0.59 10.54 -26.62
N ALA A 78 0.01 10.95 -25.48
CA ALA A 78 0.71 11.72 -24.45
C ALA A 78 1.57 10.83 -23.55
N SER A 79 2.65 10.26 -24.11
CA SER A 79 3.56 9.32 -23.44
C SER A 79 4.17 9.85 -22.13
N TYR A 80 4.36 11.17 -22.02
CA TYR A 80 4.87 11.84 -20.83
C TYR A 80 3.86 11.85 -19.67
N ILE A 81 2.55 12.01 -19.95
CA ILE A 81 1.50 11.99 -18.93
C ILE A 81 1.41 10.59 -18.30
N LEU A 82 1.43 9.55 -19.15
CA LEU A 82 1.38 8.16 -18.71
C LEU A 82 2.60 7.80 -17.85
N THR A 83 3.79 8.28 -18.23
CA THR A 83 5.01 8.08 -17.43
C THR A 83 4.93 8.80 -16.08
N PHE A 84 4.41 10.02 -16.06
CA PHE A 84 4.23 10.80 -14.83
C PHE A 84 3.28 10.11 -13.85
N ILE A 85 2.18 9.53 -14.34
CA ILE A 85 1.25 8.74 -13.53
C ILE A 85 2.00 7.59 -12.84
N LEU A 86 2.76 6.78 -13.59
CA LEU A 86 3.52 5.66 -13.00
C LEU A 86 4.49 6.10 -11.90
N ILE A 87 5.17 7.24 -12.08
CA ILE A 87 6.08 7.80 -11.07
C ILE A 87 5.31 8.15 -9.80
N VAL A 88 4.19 8.87 -9.93
CA VAL A 88 3.33 9.22 -8.79
C VAL A 88 2.81 7.96 -8.10
N GLN A 89 2.34 6.96 -8.87
CA GLN A 89 1.84 5.70 -8.31
C GLN A 89 2.92 4.96 -7.52
N SER A 90 4.16 4.95 -8.03
CA SER A 90 5.31 4.33 -7.37
C SER A 90 5.70 5.06 -6.07
N ILE A 91 5.68 6.40 -6.08
CA ILE A 91 5.94 7.21 -4.88
C ILE A 91 4.87 6.94 -3.82
N VAL A 92 3.61 6.83 -4.20
CA VAL A 92 2.51 6.53 -3.25
C VAL A 92 2.66 5.13 -2.66
N LEU A 93 3.00 4.13 -3.49
CA LEU A 93 3.26 2.76 -3.04
C LEU A 93 4.38 2.74 -1.97
N LEU A 94 5.54 3.31 -2.27
CA LEU A 94 6.68 3.33 -1.35
C LEU A 94 6.43 4.22 -0.14
N GLY A 95 5.80 5.37 -0.35
CA GLY A 95 5.47 6.36 0.68
C GLY A 95 4.46 5.85 1.70
N SER A 96 3.65 4.84 1.35
CA SER A 96 2.69 4.19 2.27
C SER A 96 3.35 3.53 3.50
N ILE A 97 4.67 3.31 3.47
CA ILE A 97 5.44 2.82 4.63
C ILE A 97 5.42 3.85 5.78
N LEU A 98 5.54 5.15 5.48
CA LEU A 98 5.60 6.20 6.48
C LEU A 98 4.32 6.29 7.37
N PRO A 99 3.09 6.32 6.82
CA PRO A 99 1.89 6.36 7.65
C PRO A 99 1.68 5.07 8.45
N VAL A 100 2.08 3.91 7.93
CA VAL A 100 1.98 2.63 8.67
C VAL A 100 2.96 2.64 9.86
N GLU A 101 4.21 3.07 9.66
CA GLU A 101 5.19 3.22 10.74
C GLU A 101 4.75 4.24 11.79
N LYS A 102 4.17 5.36 11.35
CA LYS A 102 3.63 6.38 12.25
C LYS A 102 2.47 5.82 13.07
N ALA A 103 1.58 5.05 12.46
CA ALA A 103 0.47 4.39 13.15
C ALA A 103 0.97 3.33 14.16
N LEU A 104 2.00 2.55 13.81
CA LEU A 104 2.64 1.60 14.74
C LEU A 104 3.21 2.32 15.96
N LYS A 105 4.04 3.35 15.76
CA LYS A 105 4.66 4.11 16.86
C LYS A 105 3.67 4.91 17.72
N LYS A 106 2.46 5.16 17.19
CA LYS A 106 1.38 5.80 17.94
C LYS A 106 0.66 4.82 18.86
N ASN A 107 0.43 3.59 18.41
CA ASN A 107 -0.36 2.58 19.14
C ASN A 107 0.50 1.63 20.00
N PHE A 108 1.81 1.55 19.75
CA PHE A 108 2.70 0.63 20.45
C PHE A 108 3.92 1.34 21.05
N ASP A 109 4.42 0.81 22.17
CA ASP A 109 5.70 1.19 22.77
C ASP A 109 6.91 0.57 22.02
N LYS A 110 8.13 0.77 22.55
CA LYS A 110 9.36 0.25 21.93
C LYS A 110 9.49 -1.27 22.02
N ASP A 111 8.76 -1.90 22.93
CA ASP A 111 8.77 -3.33 23.19
C ASP A 111 7.63 -4.05 22.42
N GLY A 112 6.72 -3.28 21.84
CA GLY A 112 5.59 -3.77 21.05
C GLY A 112 4.32 -3.97 21.88
N ASN A 113 4.27 -3.46 23.11
CA ASN A 113 3.04 -3.48 23.91
C ASN A 113 2.12 -2.35 23.47
N ARG A 114 0.81 -2.59 23.49
CA ARG A 114 -0.19 -1.56 23.20
C ARG A 114 -0.15 -0.47 24.26
N ARG A 115 -0.31 0.78 23.79
CA ARG A 115 -0.48 1.96 24.64
C ARG A 115 -1.95 2.22 24.94
#